data_AF-A0AAV8Z7T8-F1
#
_entry.id   AF-A0AAV8Z7T8-F1
#
_cell.length_a   1.000
_cell.length_b   1.000
_cell.length_c   1.000
_cell.angle_alpha   90.00
_cell.angle_beta   90.00
_cell.angle_gamma   90.00
#
_symmetry.space_group_name_H-M   'P 1'
#
loop_
_entity.id
_entity.type
_entity.pdbx_description
1 polymer ?
#
loop_
_entity_poly.entity_id
_entity_poly.type
_entity_poly.pdbx_seq_one_letter_code
_entity_poly.pdbx_strand_id
1 'polypeptide(L)'
;MYLQLILEDHCHETDLWPWGGEPIYRNGKYVGMTTTTGYGYTFKKQVCLGFVENIDEKGMRQKVTNEFVTSGDYEVDIAGIRFHAKANIHSPILPTKHPRQGTRRIPGHERQKHGRKRRQSNH
;
A
#
# COMPACT_ATOMS: atom_id res chain seq x y z
N MET A 1 1.24 11.45 3.21
CA MET A 1 1.39 9.98 3.26
C MET A 1 1.51 9.46 1.84
N TYR A 2 2.34 8.46 1.58
CA TYR A 2 2.48 7.86 0.26
C TYR A 2 1.45 6.74 0.09
N LEU A 3 0.65 6.79 -0.96
CA LEU A 3 -0.47 5.87 -1.20
C LEU A 3 -0.41 5.25 -2.60
N GLN A 4 -0.97 4.04 -2.71
CA GLN A 4 -1.28 3.42 -3.98
C GLN A 4 -2.74 3.67 -4.34
N LEU A 5 -2.97 4.09 -5.59
CA LEU A 5 -4.28 4.36 -6.17
C LEU A 5 -4.46 3.42 -7.37
N ILE A 6 -5.52 2.61 -7.33
CA ILE A 6 -5.88 1.73 -8.46
C ILE A 6 -7.09 2.35 -9.14
N LEU A 7 -6.96 2.73 -10.41
CA LEU A 7 -8.07 3.33 -11.16
C LEU A 7 -9.11 2.26 -11.47
N GLU A 8 -10.37 2.52 -11.16
CA GLU A 8 -11.44 1.54 -11.24
C GLU A 8 -12.19 1.57 -12.56
N ASP A 9 -12.27 2.74 -13.17
CA ASP A 9 -13.03 3.07 -14.38
C ASP A 9 -12.15 3.46 -15.58
N HIS A 10 -10.82 3.44 -15.44
CA HIS A 10 -9.87 3.70 -16.53
C HIS A 10 -9.74 2.50 -17.48
N CYS A 11 -9.99 2.73 -18.76
CA CYS A 11 -9.82 1.78 -19.85
C CYS A 11 -8.49 2.04 -20.59
N HIS A 12 -7.48 1.21 -20.31
CA HIS A 12 -6.13 1.33 -20.88
C HIS A 12 -6.03 1.30 -22.43
N GLU A 13 -7.06 0.87 -23.15
CA GLU A 13 -7.07 0.84 -24.63
C GLU A 13 -7.61 2.14 -25.26
N THR A 14 -8.49 2.86 -24.54
CA THR A 14 -9.20 4.03 -25.07
C THR A 14 -8.78 5.32 -24.37
N ASP A 15 -8.42 5.22 -23.09
CA ASP A 15 -8.14 6.37 -22.25
C ASP A 15 -6.65 6.70 -22.24
N LEU A 16 -6.36 7.99 -22.03
CA LEU A 16 -4.99 8.46 -21.95
C LEU A 16 -4.27 7.84 -20.75
N TRP A 17 -3.02 7.44 -20.97
CA TRP A 17 -2.18 6.90 -19.91
C TRP A 17 -1.60 8.04 -19.07
N PRO A 18 -1.65 7.93 -17.73
CA PRO A 18 -1.04 8.92 -16.86
C PRO A 18 0.48 8.75 -16.85
N TRP A 19 1.21 9.87 -16.85
CA TRP A 19 2.68 9.88 -16.87
C TRP A 19 3.31 10.18 -15.51
N GLY A 20 2.50 10.63 -14.55
CA GLY A 20 2.93 11.16 -13.26
C GLY A 20 2.81 12.68 -13.23
N GLY A 21 2.54 13.23 -12.05
CA GLY A 21 2.13 14.63 -11.89
C GLY A 21 0.63 14.85 -12.07
N GLU A 22 -0.16 13.78 -12.08
CA GLU A 22 -1.62 13.83 -12.12
C GLU A 22 -2.18 14.22 -10.74
N PRO A 23 -3.08 15.21 -10.66
CA PRO A 23 -3.71 15.61 -9.40
C PRO A 23 -4.56 14.51 -8.78
N ILE A 24 -4.44 14.36 -7.46
CA ILE A 24 -5.23 13.43 -6.65
C ILE A 24 -6.29 14.25 -5.90
N TYR A 25 -7.53 13.84 -6.08
CA TYR A 25 -8.68 14.39 -5.38
C TYR A 25 -9.22 13.38 -4.37
N ARG A 26 -9.76 13.89 -3.26
CA ARG A 26 -10.54 13.14 -2.28
C ARG A 26 -11.82 13.91 -2.00
N ASN A 27 -12.97 13.27 -2.21
CA ASN A 27 -14.29 13.89 -2.06
C ASN A 27 -14.38 15.23 -2.83
N GLY A 28 -13.83 15.27 -4.04
CA GLY A 28 -13.76 16.47 -4.89
C GLY A 28 -12.74 17.55 -4.48
N LYS A 29 -12.05 17.40 -3.34
CA LYS A 29 -11.00 18.34 -2.89
C LYS A 29 -9.61 17.84 -3.31
N TYR A 30 -8.76 18.75 -3.79
CA TYR A 30 -7.36 18.42 -4.09
C TYR A 30 -6.64 18.02 -2.80
N VAL A 31 -5.97 16.87 -2.83
CA VAL A 31 -5.25 16.34 -1.67
C VAL A 31 -3.82 15.93 -1.99
N GLY A 32 -3.38 16.01 -3.24
CA GLY A 32 -2.00 15.65 -3.56
C GLY A 32 -1.75 15.37 -5.03
N MET A 33 -0.63 14.72 -5.31
CA MET A 33 -0.14 14.51 -6.67
C MET A 33 0.44 13.10 -6.83
N THR A 34 0.22 12.51 -7.99
CA THR A 34 0.88 11.25 -8.38
C THR A 34 2.35 11.51 -8.73
N THR A 35 3.22 10.58 -8.39
CA THR A 35 4.66 10.63 -8.68
C THR A 35 5.10 9.53 -9.62
N THR A 36 4.41 8.40 -9.62
CA THR A 36 4.76 7.25 -10.45
C THR A 36 3.48 6.56 -10.87
N THR A 37 3.42 6.14 -12.12
CA THR A 37 2.26 5.51 -12.72
C THR A 37 2.69 4.27 -13.48
N GLY A 38 1.78 3.34 -13.70
CA GLY A 38 2.05 2.14 -14.46
C GLY A 38 0.85 1.22 -14.54
N TYR A 39 0.93 0.23 -15.42
CA TYR A 39 -0.16 -0.72 -15.62
C TYR A 39 0.08 -2.01 -14.82
N GLY A 40 -0.88 -2.37 -13.97
CA GLY A 40 -0.83 -3.56 -13.14
C GLY A 40 -1.42 -4.78 -13.86
N TYR A 41 -0.59 -5.57 -14.55
CA TYR A 41 -1.04 -6.74 -15.33
C TYR A 41 -1.84 -7.77 -14.53
N THR A 42 -1.55 -7.96 -13.24
CA THR A 42 -2.31 -8.88 -12.39
C THR A 42 -3.75 -8.39 -12.16
N PHE A 43 -3.93 -7.08 -12.05
CA PHE A 43 -5.24 -6.46 -11.82
C PHE A 43 -5.93 -6.05 -13.12
N LYS A 44 -5.19 -5.99 -14.23
CA LYS A 44 -5.60 -5.41 -15.51
C LYS A 44 -6.13 -3.98 -15.37
N LYS A 45 -5.48 -3.20 -14.49
CA LYS A 45 -5.88 -1.84 -14.13
C LYS A 45 -4.69 -0.90 -14.15
N GLN A 46 -4.95 0.37 -14.45
CA GLN A 46 -3.98 1.43 -14.28
C GLN A 46 -3.75 1.70 -12.78
N VAL A 47 -2.49 1.83 -12.40
CA VAL A 47 -2.04 2.04 -11.02
C VAL A 47 -1.23 3.32 -10.96
N CYS A 48 -1.54 4.15 -9.98
CA CYS A 48 -0.80 5.36 -9.65
C CYS A 48 -0.30 5.28 -8.22
N LEU A 49 0.86 5.87 -7.97
CA LEU A 49 1.41 6.07 -6.63
C LEU A 49 1.61 7.57 -6.44
N GLY A 50 1.37 8.07 -5.23
CA GLY A 50 1.49 9.49 -4.97
C GLY A 50 1.43 9.86 -3.50
N PHE A 51 1.75 11.13 -3.24
CA PHE A 51 1.64 11.69 -1.90
C PHE A 51 0.29 12.37 -1.72
N VAL A 52 -0.37 12.04 -0.61
CA VAL A 52 -1.63 12.65 -0.16
C VAL A 52 -1.40 13.40 1.15
N GLU A 53 -1.92 14.60 1.23
CA GLU A 53 -1.96 15.46 2.41
C GLU A 53 -3.41 15.63 2.88
N ASN A 54 -3.61 15.69 4.20
CA ASN A 54 -4.90 16.07 4.78
C ASN A 54 -4.82 17.55 5.16
N ILE A 55 -5.44 18.41 4.37
CA ILE A 55 -5.48 19.85 4.61
C ILE A 55 -6.93 20.23 4.90
N ASP A 56 -7.14 20.84 6.06
CA ASP A 56 -8.46 21.32 6.46
C ASP A 56 -8.87 22.58 5.67
N GLU A 57 -10.12 22.99 5.77
CA GLU A 57 -10.64 24.20 5.10
C GLU A 57 -9.92 25.48 5.52
N LYS A 58 -9.29 25.46 6.71
CA LYS A 58 -8.46 26.55 7.24
C LYS A 58 -7.01 26.51 6.73
N GLY A 59 -6.66 25.59 5.83
CA GLY A 59 -5.30 25.41 5.31
C GLY A 59 -4.34 24.71 6.27
N MET A 60 -4.84 24.21 7.41
CA MET A 60 -4.01 23.52 8.39
C MET A 60 -3.77 22.07 7.99
N ARG A 61 -2.50 21.67 7.98
CA ARG A 61 -2.09 20.28 7.74
C ARG A 61 -2.43 19.42 8.95
N GLN A 62 -3.26 18.42 8.74
CA GLN A 62 -3.60 17.39 9.71
C GLN A 62 -2.84 16.09 9.42
N LYS A 63 -2.77 15.22 10.43
CA LYS A 63 -2.20 13.89 10.25
C LYS A 63 -3.09 13.09 9.31
N VAL A 64 -2.48 12.46 8.31
CA VAL A 64 -3.16 11.46 7.48
C VAL A 64 -3.23 10.17 8.30
N THR A 65 -4.42 9.80 8.77
CA THR A 65 -4.66 8.54 9.48
C THR A 65 -5.12 7.45 8.52
N ASN A 66 -5.15 6.20 8.98
CA ASN A 66 -5.64 5.09 8.16
C ASN A 66 -7.12 5.27 7.82
N GLU A 67 -7.92 5.75 8.78
CA GLU A 67 -9.35 6.02 8.61
C GLU A 67 -9.59 7.12 7.57
N PHE A 68 -8.72 8.13 7.52
CA PHE A 68 -8.79 9.17 6.50
C PHE A 68 -8.66 8.58 5.09
N VAL A 69 -7.77 7.60 4.93
CA VAL A 69 -7.51 6.94 3.64
C VAL A 69 -8.62 5.96 3.26
N THR A 70 -9.15 5.19 4.21
CA THR A 70 -10.14 4.15 3.89
C THR A 70 -11.57 4.68 3.74
N SER A 71 -11.88 5.87 4.28
CA SER A 71 -13.22 6.46 4.25
C SER A 71 -13.48 7.45 3.11
N GLY A 72 -12.44 7.83 2.35
CA GLY A 72 -12.56 8.83 1.29
C GLY A 72 -12.81 8.20 -0.07
N ASP A 73 -13.56 8.91 -0.91
CA ASP A 73 -13.66 8.63 -2.34
C ASP A 73 -12.53 9.35 -3.04
N TYR A 74 -11.66 8.61 -3.71
CA TYR A 74 -10.50 9.16 -4.40
C TYR A 74 -10.73 9.22 -5.90
N GLU A 75 -10.19 10.25 -6.53
CA GLU A 75 -10.17 10.43 -7.96
C GLU A 75 -8.77 10.87 -8.39
N VAL A 76 -8.35 10.47 -9.59
CA VAL A 76 -7.13 10.98 -10.23
C VAL A 76 -7.55 11.68 -11.51
N ASP A 77 -7.14 12.93 -11.65
CA ASP A 77 -7.36 13.70 -12.87
C ASP A 77 -6.24 13.41 -13.86
N ILE A 78 -6.58 12.75 -14.96
CA ILE A 78 -5.66 12.38 -16.03
C ILE A 78 -6.06 13.18 -17.26
N ALA A 79 -5.20 14.14 -17.63
CA ALA A 79 -5.41 15.01 -18.79
C ALA A 79 -6.78 15.71 -18.83
N GLY A 80 -7.34 16.08 -17.67
CA GLY A 80 -8.63 16.77 -17.53
C GLY A 80 -9.83 15.84 -17.32
N ILE A 81 -9.62 14.53 -17.23
CA ILE A 81 -10.68 13.53 -16.96
C ILE A 81 -10.44 12.91 -15.59
N ARG A 82 -11.45 12.94 -14.72
CA ARG A 82 -11.37 12.34 -13.38
C ARG A 82 -11.80 10.89 -13.41
N PHE A 83 -10.89 10.03 -12.99
CA PHE A 83 -11.11 8.59 -12.86
C PHE A 83 -11.20 8.21 -11.38
N HIS A 84 -12.21 7.44 -11.01
CA HIS A 84 -12.33 6.91 -9.65
C HIS A 84 -11.17 5.97 -9.32
N ALA A 85 -10.65 6.11 -8.10
CA ALA A 85 -9.51 5.36 -7.64
C ALA A 85 -9.74 4.74 -6.26
N LYS A 86 -9.31 3.50 -6.10
CA LYS A 86 -9.24 2.84 -4.81
C LYS A 86 -7.88 3.08 -4.15
N ALA A 87 -7.87 3.75 -3.00
CA ALA A 87 -6.67 3.98 -2.21
C ALA A 87 -6.29 2.75 -1.36
N ASN A 88 -5.02 2.36 -1.41
CA ASN A 88 -4.44 1.30 -0.58
C ASN A 88 -3.23 1.86 0.19
N ILE A 89 -3.22 1.64 1.50
CA ILE A 89 -2.14 2.05 2.40
C ILE A 89 -0.90 1.17 2.22
N HIS A 90 -1.10 -0.08 1.82
CA HIS A 90 -0.04 -1.05 1.58
C HIS A 90 -0.16 -1.60 0.17
N SER A 91 0.99 -2.01 -0.38
CA SER A 91 1.02 -2.71 -1.66
C SER A 91 0.20 -4.01 -1.56
N PRO A 92 -0.62 -4.32 -2.57
CA PRO A 92 -1.43 -5.52 -2.57
C PRO A 92 -0.54 -6.76 -2.62
N ILE A 93 -0.92 -7.79 -1.87
CA ILE A 93 -0.24 -9.08 -1.92
C ILE A 93 -0.63 -9.75 -3.25
N LEU A 94 0.34 -9.91 -4.14
CA LEU A 94 0.11 -10.56 -5.42
C LEU A 94 0.03 -12.08 -5.23
N PRO A 95 -1.00 -12.76 -5.77
CA PRO A 95 -1.04 -14.21 -5.80
C PRO A 95 0.14 -14.71 -6.64
N THR A 96 1.11 -15.35 -5.99
CA THR A 96 2.29 -15.90 -6.66
C THR A 96 2.02 -17.36 -7.00
N LYS A 97 2.27 -17.80 -8.24
CA LYS A 97 2.19 -19.23 -8.64
C LYS A 97 3.02 -20.16 -7.75
N HIS A 98 4.02 -19.59 -7.06
CA HIS A 98 4.80 -20.23 -6.02
C HIS A 98 4.58 -19.44 -4.73
N PRO A 99 3.74 -19.90 -3.79
CA PRO A 99 3.67 -19.26 -2.48
C PRO A 99 5.09 -19.21 -1.91
N ARG A 100 5.56 -18.01 -1.54
CA ARG A 100 6.85 -17.88 -0.86
C ARG A 100 6.79 -18.79 0.36
N GLN A 101 7.66 -19.80 0.40
CA GLN A 101 7.76 -20.71 1.54
C GLN A 101 8.32 -19.95 2.74
N GLY A 102 7.45 -19.20 3.42
CA GLY A 102 7.74 -18.50 4.66
C GLY A 102 7.57 -19.46 5.83
N THR A 103 8.71 -20.00 6.28
CA THR A 103 8.95 -20.62 7.59
C THR A 103 7.91 -21.67 8.00
N ARG A 104 8.10 -22.90 7.50
CA ARG A 104 7.58 -24.08 8.18
C ARG A 104 8.26 -24.11 9.56
N ARG A 105 7.57 -23.70 10.62
CA ARG A 105 8.04 -23.91 12.00
C ARG A 105 8.26 -25.41 12.14
N ILE A 106 9.52 -25.83 12.24
CA ILE A 106 9.89 -27.21 12.53
C ILE A 106 9.38 -27.49 13.95
N PRO A 107 8.40 -28.37 14.17
CA PRO A 107 8.01 -28.75 15.53
C PRO A 107 9.04 -29.74 16.05
N GLY A 108 9.63 -29.44 17.20
CA GLY A 108 10.44 -30.41 17.95
C GLY A 108 11.94 -30.30 17.70
N HIS A 109 12.58 -29.33 18.38
CA HIS A 109 13.91 -29.59 18.93
C HIS A 109 13.89 -29.12 20.38
N GLU A 110 13.51 -30.05 21.25
CA GLU A 110 13.61 -29.93 22.69
C GLU A 110 15.08 -29.67 23.05
N ARG A 111 15.37 -28.48 23.60
CA ARG A 111 16.72 -28.16 24.07
C ARG A 111 16.97 -28.99 25.33
N GLN A 112 17.69 -30.10 25.21
CA GLN A 112 18.30 -30.78 26.35
C GLN A 112 19.23 -29.80 27.06
N LYS A 113 18.79 -29.30 28.21
CA LYS A 113 19.65 -28.57 29.15
C LYS A 113 20.65 -29.58 29.71
N HIS A 114 21.89 -29.53 29.23
CA HIS A 114 23.00 -30.29 29.80
C HIS A 114 23.34 -29.72 31.18
N GLY A 115 22.75 -30.32 32.22
CA GLY A 115 23.00 -30.00 33.62
C GLY A 115 24.41 -30.47 34.02
N ARG A 116 25.32 -29.51 34.16
CA ARG A 116 26.68 -29.71 34.68
C ARG A 116 26.61 -30.01 36.17
N LYS A 117 26.51 -31.30 36.56
CA LYS A 117 26.64 -31.74 37.96
C LYS A 117 28.07 -31.49 38.45
N ARG A 118 28.25 -30.48 39.30
CA ARG A 118 29.47 -30.35 40.13
C ARG A 118 29.47 -31.46 41.17
N ARG A 119 30.45 -32.36 41.10
CA ARG A 119 30.80 -33.29 42.18
C ARG A 119 31.30 -32.47 43.37
N GLN A 120 30.62 -32.55 44.51
CA GLN A 120 31.21 -32.25 45.81
C GLN A 120 31.90 -33.51 46.31
N SER A 121 33.17 -33.39 46.67
CA SER A 121 33.98 -34.39 47.34
C SER A 121 33.71 -34.31 48.85
N ASN A 122 33.36 -35.42 49.47
CA ASN A 122 33.48 -35.61 50.91
C ASN A 122 34.96 -35.69 51.29
N HIS A 123 35.37 -34.87 52.24
CA HIS A 123 36.33 -35.17 53.32
C HIS A 123 35.91 -34.34 54.53
#